data_AF-A0A1Q3WPA2-F1
#
_entry.id   AF-A0A1Q3WPA2-F1
#
_cell.length_a   1.000
_cell.length_b   1.000
_cell.length_c   1.000
_cell.angle_alpha   90.00
_cell.angle_beta   90.00
_cell.angle_gamma   90.00
#
_symmetry.space_group_name_H-M   'P 1'
#
loop_
_entity.id
_entity.type
_entity.pdbx_description
1 polymer ?
#
loop_
_entity_poly.entity_id
_entity_poly.type
_entity_poly.pdbx_seq_one_letter_code
_entity_poly.pdbx_strand_id
1 'polypeptide(L)'
;MTTKEKVVREALLKAEAERNQIKELLNVNPYSQIIDLEVTAIEQSKAEFKKGNHAKALKIVQDAQKQKNVLLAIARKQQNSPKLIERMVALDSEISDLYMELYHIERETERRNKATA
;
A
#
# COMPACT_ATOMS: atom_id res chain seq x y z
N MET A 1 -16.96 -5.04 -26.33
CA MET A 1 -16.56 -4.11 -25.27
C MET A 1 -16.72 -2.68 -25.78
N THR A 2 -17.49 -1.86 -25.08
CA THR A 2 -17.73 -0.46 -25.49
C THR A 2 -16.62 0.46 -24.99
N THR A 3 -16.45 1.64 -25.61
CA THR A 3 -15.50 2.66 -25.11
C THR A 3 -15.83 3.06 -23.67
N LYS A 4 -17.13 3.18 -23.34
CA LYS A 4 -17.59 3.51 -22.00
C LYS A 4 -17.20 2.43 -20.98
N GLU A 5 -17.43 1.17 -21.33
CA GLU A 5 -17.01 0.02 -20.51
C GLU A 5 -15.50 0.03 -20.24
N LYS A 6 -14.68 0.34 -21.25
CA LYS A 6 -13.23 0.45 -21.11
C LYS A 6 -12.83 1.51 -20.09
N VAL A 7 -13.40 2.70 -20.21
CA VAL A 7 -13.09 3.84 -19.33
C VAL A 7 -13.47 3.51 -17.88
N VAL A 8 -14.65 2.93 -17.65
CA VAL A 8 -15.11 2.54 -16.31
C VAL A 8 -14.18 1.48 -15.69
N ARG A 9 -13.78 0.45 -16.45
CA ARG A 9 -12.82 -0.56 -15.96
C ARG A 9 -11.45 0.03 -15.63
N GLU A 10 -10.94 0.96 -16.45
CA GLU A 10 -9.66 1.63 -16.17
C GLU A 10 -9.73 2.53 -14.93
N ALA A 11 -10.86 3.24 -14.72
CA ALA A 11 -11.09 4.03 -13.52
C ALA A 11 -11.16 3.14 -12.27
N LEU A 12 -11.88 2.02 -12.35
CA LEU A 12 -11.98 1.04 -11.27
C LEU A 12 -10.61 0.52 -10.83
N LEU A 13 -9.77 0.11 -11.80
CA LEU A 13 -8.42 -0.38 -11.52
C LEU A 13 -7.55 0.67 -10.80
N LYS A 14 -7.67 1.95 -11.19
CA LYS A 14 -6.93 3.05 -10.55
C LYS A 14 -7.42 3.29 -9.12
N ALA A 15 -8.73 3.34 -8.91
CA ALA A 15 -9.32 3.55 -7.61
C ALA A 15 -8.99 2.41 -6.63
N GLU A 16 -9.07 1.16 -7.09
CA GLU A 16 -8.69 -0.02 -6.31
C GLU A 16 -7.19 -0.03 -5.96
N ALA A 17 -6.32 0.34 -6.92
CA ALA A 17 -4.89 0.44 -6.68
C ALA A 17 -4.55 1.51 -5.64
N GLU A 18 -5.14 2.71 -5.75
CA GLU A 18 -4.94 3.78 -4.78
C GLU A 18 -5.45 3.38 -3.39
N ARG A 19 -6.64 2.76 -3.33
CA ARG A 19 -7.21 2.29 -2.06
C ARG A 19 -6.30 1.26 -1.39
N ASN A 20 -5.79 0.30 -2.17
CA ASN A 20 -4.87 -0.72 -1.66
C ASN A 20 -3.58 -0.11 -1.13
N GLN A 21 -3.00 0.88 -1.82
CA GLN A 21 -1.81 1.59 -1.34
C GLN A 21 -2.07 2.31 -0.01
N ILE A 22 -3.21 2.98 0.14
CA ILE A 22 -3.58 3.64 1.40
C ILE A 22 -3.78 2.61 2.51
N LYS A 23 -4.45 1.50 2.22
CA LYS A 23 -4.70 0.41 3.18
C LYS A 23 -3.39 -0.23 3.65
N GLU A 24 -2.48 -0.56 2.72
CA GLU A 24 -1.15 -1.06 3.05
C GLU A 24 -0.39 -0.07 3.92
N LEU A 25 -0.41 1.21 3.55
CA LEU A 25 0.24 2.26 4.33
C LEU A 25 -0.31 2.32 5.76
N LEU A 26 -1.63 2.25 5.96
CA LEU A 26 -2.25 2.33 7.30
C LEU A 26 -2.05 1.06 8.13
N ASN A 27 -1.86 -0.11 7.51
CA ASN A 27 -1.69 -1.39 8.20
C ASN A 27 -0.27 -1.64 8.71
N VAL A 28 0.73 -0.90 8.21
CA VAL A 28 2.11 -1.03 8.71
C VAL A 28 2.20 -0.45 10.12
N ASN A 29 2.87 -1.13 11.04
CA ASN A 29 3.25 -0.57 12.35
C ASN A 29 4.75 -0.24 12.35
N PRO A 30 5.15 0.96 11.84
CA PRO A 30 6.55 1.28 11.66
C PRO A 30 7.31 1.37 12.98
N TYR A 31 6.67 1.83 14.06
CA TYR A 31 7.34 1.98 15.36
C TYR A 31 7.68 0.63 15.99
N SER A 32 6.78 -0.35 15.93
CA SER A 32 7.08 -1.71 16.39
C SER A 32 8.26 -2.30 15.60
N GLN A 33 8.22 -2.19 14.26
CA GLN A 33 9.28 -2.71 13.41
C GLN A 33 10.63 -2.01 13.65
N ILE A 34 10.63 -0.71 13.96
CA ILE A 34 11.84 0.02 14.34
C ILE A 34 12.44 -0.55 15.63
N ILE A 35 11.61 -0.82 16.65
CA ILE A 35 12.08 -1.39 17.92
C ILE A 35 12.72 -2.76 17.68
N ASP A 36 12.03 -3.65 16.96
CA ASP A 36 12.52 -5.00 16.66
C ASP A 36 13.83 -4.96 15.86
N LEU A 37 13.92 -4.05 14.90
CA LEU A 37 15.11 -3.81 14.09
C LEU A 37 16.29 -3.33 14.94
N GLU A 38 16.07 -2.37 15.85
CA GLU A 38 17.11 -1.84 16.72
C GLU A 38 17.63 -2.91 17.70
N VAL A 39 16.73 -3.67 18.32
CA VAL A 39 17.09 -4.79 19.22
C VAL A 39 17.97 -5.78 18.47
N THR A 40 17.50 -6.24 17.29
CA THR A 40 18.22 -7.22 16.48
C THR A 40 19.60 -6.69 16.04
N ALA A 41 19.67 -5.44 15.57
CA ALA A 41 20.92 -4.84 15.11
C ALA A 41 21.92 -4.67 16.25
N ILE A 42 21.46 -4.31 17.45
CA ILE A 42 22.31 -4.20 18.65
C ILE A 42 22.87 -5.57 19.04
N GLU A 43 22.04 -6.61 19.06
CA GLU A 43 22.47 -7.96 19.43
C GLU A 43 23.50 -8.52 18.44
N GLN A 44 23.21 -8.42 17.14
CA GLN A 44 24.10 -8.90 16.09
C GLN A 44 25.41 -8.11 16.03
N SER A 45 25.35 -6.78 16.13
CA SER A 45 26.56 -5.94 16.13
C SER A 45 27.43 -6.22 17.35
N LYS A 46 26.85 -6.40 18.55
CA LYS A 46 27.59 -6.81 19.75
C LYS A 46 28.25 -8.18 19.57
N ALA A 47 27.57 -9.14 18.95
CA ALA A 47 28.13 -10.47 18.70
C ALA A 47 29.33 -10.42 17.74
N GLU A 48 29.26 -9.63 16.66
CA GLU A 48 30.38 -9.46 15.73
C GLU A 48 31.52 -8.63 16.34
N PHE A 49 31.20 -7.62 17.15
CA PHE A 49 32.20 -6.84 17.87
C PHE A 49 33.00 -7.72 18.86
N LYS A 50 32.33 -8.62 19.60
CA LYS A 50 32.98 -9.59 20.49
C LYS A 50 33.91 -10.57 19.74
N LYS A 51 33.64 -10.83 18.46
CA LYS A 51 34.48 -11.67 17.59
C LYS A 51 35.64 -10.91 16.94
N GLY A 52 35.79 -9.60 17.20
CA GLY A 52 36.77 -8.73 16.55
C GLY A 52 36.40 -8.29 15.14
N ASN A 53 35.20 -8.64 14.65
CA ASN A 53 34.72 -8.30 13.31
C ASN A 53 34.09 -6.89 13.27
N HIS A 54 34.87 -5.87 13.62
CA HIS A 54 34.36 -4.49 13.78
C HIS A 54 33.73 -3.92 12.50
N ALA A 55 34.28 -4.25 11.32
CA ALA A 55 33.72 -3.82 10.03
C ALA A 55 32.31 -4.39 9.80
N LYS A 56 32.08 -5.66 10.18
CA LYS A 56 30.78 -6.31 10.04
C LYS A 56 29.78 -5.77 11.07
N ALA A 57 30.22 -5.53 12.30
CA ALA A 57 29.41 -4.87 13.32
C ALA A 57 28.94 -3.48 12.88
N LEU A 58 29.85 -2.67 12.30
CA LEU A 58 29.52 -1.35 11.76
C LEU A 58 28.51 -1.45 10.60
N LYS A 59 28.71 -2.39 9.68
CA LYS A 59 27.81 -2.60 8.55
C LYS A 59 26.38 -2.93 9.00
N ILE A 60 26.23 -3.80 10.00
CA ILE A 60 24.91 -4.15 10.58
C ILE A 60 24.19 -2.89 11.07
N VAL A 61 24.88 -2.03 11.83
CA VAL A 61 24.30 -0.78 12.34
C VAL A 61 23.92 0.17 11.20
N GLN A 62 24.76 0.30 10.17
CA GLN A 62 24.48 1.15 9.01
C GLN A 62 23.27 0.66 8.21
N ASP A 63 23.16 -0.64 8.00
CA ASP A 63 22.04 -1.23 7.26
C ASP A 63 20.73 -1.12 8.06
N ALA A 64 20.77 -1.33 9.38
CA ALA A 64 19.66 -1.07 10.26
C ALA A 64 19.24 0.41 10.25
N GLN A 65 20.18 1.35 10.26
CA GLN A 65 19.88 2.78 10.18
C GLN A 65 19.18 3.15 8.87
N LYS A 66 19.59 2.56 7.73
CA LYS A 66 18.92 2.77 6.44
C LYS A 66 17.47 2.28 6.48
N GLN A 67 17.24 1.08 7.01
CA GLN A 67 15.89 0.52 7.14
C GLN A 67 15.01 1.33 8.10
N LYS A 68 15.56 1.77 9.24
CA LYS A 68 14.90 2.68 10.17
C LYS A 68 14.42 3.97 9.48
N ASN A 69 15.25 4.56 8.61
CA ASN A 69 14.86 5.77 7.88
C ASN A 69 13.67 5.53 6.94
N VAL A 70 13.56 4.35 6.32
CA VAL A 70 12.40 3.96 5.50
C VAL A 70 11.14 3.84 6.36
N LEU A 71 11.23 3.15 7.49
CA LEU A 71 10.11 3.01 8.44
C LEU A 71 9.65 4.35 9.01
N LEU A 72 10.59 5.25 9.31
CA LEU A 72 10.27 6.61 9.74
C LEU A 72 9.58 7.43 8.64
N ALA A 73 9.95 7.23 7.36
CA ALA A 73 9.24 7.87 6.26
C ALA A 73 7.79 7.37 6.14
N ILE A 74 7.56 6.08 6.37
CA ILE A 74 6.20 5.50 6.45
C ILE A 74 5.43 6.12 7.63
N ALA A 75 6.03 6.17 8.82
CA ALA A 75 5.42 6.78 10.00
C ALA A 75 5.03 8.25 9.76
N ARG A 76 5.87 9.02 9.06
CA ARG A 76 5.56 10.41 8.67
C ARG A 76 4.37 10.49 7.73
N LYS A 77 4.27 9.59 6.75
CA LYS A 77 3.09 9.53 5.86
C LYS A 77 1.82 9.20 6.66
N GLN A 78 1.92 8.33 7.65
CA GLN A 78 0.82 7.98 8.56
C GLN A 78 0.41 9.10 9.53
N GLN A 79 1.20 10.16 9.71
CA GLN A 79 0.80 11.29 10.58
C GLN A 79 -0.49 11.97 10.09
N ASN A 80 -0.75 11.91 8.78
CA ASN A 80 -1.99 12.38 8.17
C ASN A 80 -3.05 11.26 8.07
N SER A 81 -3.05 10.29 8.99
CA SER A 81 -3.97 9.15 8.96
C SER A 81 -5.45 9.53 8.85
N PRO A 82 -5.97 10.63 9.45
CA PRO A 82 -7.36 11.01 9.23
C PRO A 82 -7.66 11.30 7.75
N LYS A 83 -6.79 12.05 7.05
CA LYS A 83 -6.94 12.35 5.63
C LYS A 83 -6.81 11.11 4.75
N LEU A 84 -5.93 10.18 5.14
CA LEU A 84 -5.79 8.89 4.45
C LEU A 84 -7.07 8.06 4.59
N ILE A 85 -7.67 8.03 5.79
CA ILE A 85 -8.94 7.35 6.05
C ILE A 85 -10.08 8.01 5.27
N GLU A 86 -10.18 9.34 5.28
CA GLU A 86 -11.17 10.09 4.48
C GLU A 86 -11.06 9.75 2.99
N ARG A 87 -9.83 9.75 2.44
CA ARG A 87 -9.61 9.37 1.04
C ARG A 87 -9.97 7.91 0.77
N MET A 88 -9.66 7.00 1.69
CA MET A 88 -10.02 5.59 1.58
C MET A 88 -11.54 5.39 1.54
N VAL A 89 -12.30 6.11 2.38
CA VAL A 89 -13.77 6.08 2.38
C VAL A 89 -14.32 6.66 1.08
N ALA A 90 -13.75 7.77 0.58
CA ALA A 90 -14.15 8.34 -0.70
C ALA A 90 -13.91 7.39 -1.88
N LEU A 91 -12.77 6.68 -1.88
CA LEU A 91 -12.46 5.64 -2.86
C LEU A 91 -13.42 4.46 -2.77
N ASP A 92 -13.84 4.06 -1.57
CA ASP A 92 -14.84 3.01 -1.38
C ASP A 92 -16.20 3.39 -2.01
N SER A 93 -16.62 4.65 -1.85
CA SER A 93 -17.81 5.16 -2.54
C SER A 93 -17.63 5.18 -4.06
N GLU A 94 -16.50 5.71 -4.55
CA GLU A 94 -16.19 5.78 -5.99
C GLU A 94 -16.17 4.40 -6.65
N ILE A 95 -15.53 3.42 -6.00
CA ILE A 95 -15.48 2.02 -6.47
C ILE A 95 -16.90 1.43 -6.54
N SER A 96 -17.75 1.67 -5.52
CA SER A 96 -19.13 1.20 -5.52
C SER A 96 -19.93 1.80 -6.68
N ASP A 97 -19.76 3.09 -6.95
CA ASP A 97 -20.45 3.78 -8.04
C ASP A 97 -20.00 3.24 -9.41
N LEU A 98 -18.69 3.02 -9.58
CA LEU A 98 -18.12 2.44 -10.80
C LEU A 98 -18.59 1.00 -11.04
N TYR A 99 -18.71 0.17 -10.00
CA TYR A 99 -19.29 -1.18 -10.12
C TYR A 99 -20.75 -1.13 -10.56
N MET A 100 -21.55 -0.21 -10.00
CA MET A 100 -22.94 -0.03 -10.41
C MET A 100 -23.03 0.42 -11.87
N GLU A 101 -22.19 1.37 -12.28
CA GLU A 101 -22.15 1.83 -13.67
C GLU A 101 -21.76 0.69 -14.63
N LEU A 102 -20.75 -0.10 -14.27
CA LEU A 102 -20.32 -1.25 -15.08
C LEU A 102 -21.45 -2.27 -15.23
N TYR A 103 -22.16 -2.59 -14.15
CA TYR A 103 -23.32 -3.48 -14.17
C TYR A 103 -24.39 -3.01 -15.17
N HIS A 104 -24.70 -1.71 -15.17
CA HIS A 104 -25.67 -1.14 -16.11
C HIS A 104 -25.20 -1.24 -17.57
N ILE A 105 -23.92 -0.95 -17.84
CA ILE A 105 -23.33 -1.05 -19.18
C ILE A 105 -23.37 -2.50 -19.70
N GLU A 106 -22.98 -3.45 -18.86
CA GLU A 106 -23.00 -4.88 -19.20
C GLU A 106 -24.42 -5.34 -19.52
N ARG A 107 -25.39 -4.98 -18.67
CA ARG A 107 -26.81 -5.32 -18.85
C ARG A 107 -27.41 -4.71 -20.13
N GLU A 108 -27.05 -3.47 -20.47
CA GLU A 108 -27.48 -2.85 -21.73
C GLU A 108 -26.86 -3.54 -22.94
N THR A 109 -25.59 -3.92 -22.85
CA THR A 109 -24.87 -4.64 -23.91
C THR A 109 -25.49 -6.01 -24.15
N GLU A 110 -25.83 -6.75 -23.09
CA GLU A 110 -26.55 -8.02 -23.19
C GLU A 110 -27.92 -7.89 -23.86
N ARG A 111 -28.70 -6.87 -23.48
CA ARG A 111 -30.01 -6.61 -24.08
C ARG A 111 -29.90 -6.30 -25.56
N ARG A 112 -28.92 -5.48 -25.96
CA ARG A 112 -28.65 -5.17 -27.38
C ARG A 112 -28.28 -6.42 -28.15
N ASN A 113 -27.35 -7.22 -27.62
CA ASN A 113 -26.90 -8.46 -28.27
C ASN A 113 -28.04 -9.46 -28.47
N LYS A 114 -28.96 -9.58 -27.49
CA LYS A 114 -30.16 -10.43 -27.59
C LYS A 114 -31.21 -9.90 -28.58
N ALA A 115 -31.23 -8.60 -28.85
CA ALA A 115 -32.16 -8.00 -29.82
C ALA A 115 -31.65 -8.10 -31.27
N THR A 116 -30.35 -8.35 -31.45
CA THR A 116 -29.69 -8.46 -32.76
C THR A 116 -29.33 -9.89 -33.16
N ALA A 117 -29.64 -10.87 -32.31
CA ALA A 117 -29.44 -12.31 -32.54
C ALA A 117 -30.78 -12.98 -32.87
#